data_AF-A0A4R9IQI9-F1
#
_entry.id   AF-A0A4R9IQI9-F1
#
_cell.length_a   1.000
_cell.length_b   1.000
_cell.length_c   1.000
_cell.angle_alpha   90.00
_cell.angle_beta   90.00
_cell.angle_gamma   90.00
#
_symmetry.space_group_name_H-M   'P 1'
#
loop_
_entity.id
_entity.type
_entity.pdbx_description
1 polymer ?
#
loop_
_entity_poly.entity_id
_entity_poly.type
_entity_poly.pdbx_seq_one_letter_code
_entity_poly.pdbx_strand_id
1 'polypeptide(L)'
;MKSNSFLTNTSLYHWIPDFEFNSYDLSDLVVPGPDIEKECIFIEEQLNAFLAIYKTGTLAKRQGLCTTFKYANLESTAFSLCQRLENKLSGNILVAYAKPLQRW
;
A
#
# COMPACT_ATOMS: atom_id res chain seq x y z
N MET A 1 4.14 13.18 -17.87
CA MET A 1 3.29 12.28 -17.07
C MET A 1 4.18 11.41 -16.21
N LYS A 2 3.86 11.24 -14.93
CA LYS A 2 4.56 10.26 -14.09
C LYS A 2 4.01 8.89 -14.47
N SER A 3 4.87 8.01 -14.99
CA SER A 3 4.41 6.70 -15.48
C SER A 3 4.32 5.72 -14.31
N ASN A 4 3.13 5.63 -13.71
CA ASN A 4 2.84 4.62 -12.69
C ASN A 4 2.44 3.27 -13.32
N SER A 5 2.62 3.11 -14.65
CA SER A 5 2.29 1.91 -15.43
C SER A 5 2.91 0.62 -14.90
N PHE A 6 4.04 0.68 -14.18
CA PHE A 6 4.62 -0.52 -13.58
C PHE A 6 3.71 -1.14 -12.51
N LEU A 7 2.86 -0.33 -11.87
CA LEU A 7 1.88 -0.80 -10.87
C LEU A 7 0.69 -1.52 -11.48
N THR A 8 0.46 -1.43 -12.79
CA THR A 8 -0.62 -2.19 -13.45
C THR A 8 -0.29 -3.68 -13.58
N ASN A 9 0.94 -4.08 -13.24
CA ASN A 9 1.37 -5.49 -13.23
C ASN A 9 0.98 -6.22 -11.94
N THR A 10 0.26 -5.56 -11.02
CA THR A 10 -0.19 -6.15 -9.76
C THR A 10 -1.61 -5.70 -9.44
N SER A 11 -2.39 -6.60 -8.84
CA SER A 11 -3.76 -6.30 -8.42
C SER A 11 -3.82 -5.58 -7.07
N LEU A 12 -2.70 -5.54 -6.33
CA LEU A 12 -2.63 -4.95 -4.99
C LEU A 12 -3.07 -3.49 -4.97
N TYR A 13 -2.86 -2.74 -6.05
CA TYR A 13 -3.07 -1.29 -6.10
C TYR A 13 -4.36 -0.87 -6.84
N HIS A 14 -5.26 -1.79 -7.16
CA HIS A 14 -6.52 -1.48 -7.86
C HIS A 14 -7.44 -0.52 -7.10
N TRP A 15 -7.23 -0.36 -5.78
CA TRP A 15 -7.99 0.56 -4.96
C TRP A 15 -7.57 2.02 -5.12
N ILE A 16 -6.41 2.31 -5.72
CA ILE A 16 -5.94 3.68 -5.97
C ILE A 16 -6.82 4.27 -7.09
N PRO A 17 -7.52 5.40 -6.87
CA PRO A 17 -8.36 5.98 -7.91
C PRO A 17 -7.51 6.53 -9.07
N ASP A 18 -8.05 6.45 -10.30
CA ASP A 18 -7.33 6.83 -11.53
C ASP A 18 -6.76 8.25 -11.50
N PHE A 19 -7.47 9.20 -10.87
CA PHE A 19 -7.01 10.58 -10.81
C PHE A 19 -5.70 10.69 -9.99
N GLU A 20 -5.65 10.08 -8.82
CA GLU A 20 -4.48 9.99 -7.96
C GLU A 20 -3.37 9.17 -8.62
N PHE A 21 -3.74 8.06 -9.27
CA PHE A 21 -2.82 7.22 -10.03
C PHE A 21 -2.11 8.01 -11.13
N ASN A 22 -2.76 8.99 -11.76
CA ASN A 22 -2.15 9.80 -12.82
C ASN A 22 -1.47 11.08 -12.31
N SER A 23 -1.83 11.55 -11.11
CA SER A 23 -1.36 12.83 -10.56
C SER A 23 -0.15 12.68 -9.63
N TYR A 24 -0.07 11.57 -8.90
CA TYR A 24 0.93 11.38 -7.85
C TYR A 24 2.21 10.71 -8.35
N ASP A 25 3.31 11.00 -7.64
CA ASP A 25 4.54 10.23 -7.80
C ASP A 25 4.45 8.98 -6.94
N LEU A 26 4.17 7.84 -7.58
CA LEU A 26 4.05 6.54 -6.92
C LEU A 26 5.28 5.66 -7.18
N SER A 27 6.38 6.23 -7.67
CA SER A 27 7.62 5.49 -7.99
C SER A 27 8.26 4.78 -6.79
N ASP A 28 7.88 5.15 -5.57
CA ASP A 28 8.33 4.52 -4.34
C ASP A 28 7.52 3.26 -3.98
N LEU A 29 6.38 3.03 -4.62
CA LEU A 29 5.64 1.78 -4.45
C LEU A 29 6.39 0.61 -5.08
N VAL A 30 6.26 -0.54 -4.45
CA VAL A 30 6.88 -1.80 -4.86
C VAL A 30 5.82 -2.69 -5.48
N VAL A 31 6.14 -3.32 -6.60
CA VAL A 31 5.34 -4.41 -7.18
C VAL A 31 5.82 -5.70 -6.52
N PRO A 32 5.04 -6.30 -5.60
CA PRO A 32 5.44 -7.54 -4.94
C PRO A 32 5.43 -8.71 -5.92
N GLY A 33 6.15 -9.79 -5.57
CA GLY A 33 6.01 -11.06 -6.26
C GLY A 33 4.64 -11.71 -6.00
N PRO A 34 4.19 -12.67 -6.82
CA PRO A 34 2.84 -13.23 -6.77
C PRO A 34 2.41 -13.79 -5.41
N ASP A 35 3.33 -14.39 -4.65
CA ASP A 35 3.02 -14.98 -3.34
C ASP A 35 2.74 -13.90 -2.29
N ILE A 36 3.53 -12.83 -2.31
CA ILE A 36 3.34 -11.67 -1.42
C ILE A 36 2.09 -10.89 -1.82
N GLU A 37 1.83 -10.72 -3.12
CA GLU A 37 0.60 -10.09 -3.62
C GLU A 37 -0.65 -10.79 -3.07
N LYS A 38 -0.71 -12.13 -3.19
CA LYS A 38 -1.84 -12.92 -2.67
C LYS A 38 -2.00 -12.78 -1.16
N GLU A 39 -0.89 -12.81 -0.41
CA GLU A 39 -0.94 -12.65 1.04
C GLU A 39 -1.39 -11.23 1.44
N CYS A 40 -0.95 -10.20 0.73
CA CYS A 40 -1.42 -8.83 0.94
C CYS A 40 -2.93 -8.72 0.71
N ILE A 41 -3.45 -9.21 -0.41
CA ILE A 41 -4.88 -9.16 -0.73
C ILE A 41 -5.71 -9.91 0.34
N PHE A 42 -5.24 -11.09 0.76
CA PHE A 42 -5.90 -11.83 1.84
C PHE A 42 -5.92 -11.03 3.16
N ILE A 43 -4.82 -10.39 3.52
CA ILE A 43 -4.73 -9.57 4.74
C ILE A 43 -5.59 -8.31 4.63
N GLU A 44 -5.66 -7.65 3.46
CA GLU A 44 -6.55 -6.52 3.21
C GLU A 44 -8.02 -6.84 3.51
N GLU A 45 -8.47 -8.03 3.11
CA GLU A 45 -9.82 -8.53 3.38
C GLU A 45 -10.03 -8.80 4.88
N GLN A 46 -9.09 -9.47 5.53
CA GLN A 46 -9.18 -9.79 6.97
C GLN A 46 -9.18 -8.54 7.84
N LEU A 47 -8.36 -7.54 7.49
CA LEU A 47 -8.19 -6.32 8.28
C LEU A 47 -9.17 -5.21 7.91
N ASN A 48 -9.98 -5.42 6.86
CA ASN A 48 -10.78 -4.38 6.23
C ASN A 48 -9.95 -3.08 6.02
N ALA A 49 -8.83 -3.24 5.34
CA ALA A 49 -7.87 -2.16 5.05
C ALA A 49 -7.33 -2.29 3.63
N PHE A 50 -6.73 -1.22 3.11
CA PHE A 50 -5.91 -1.28 1.89
C PHE A 50 -4.44 -1.28 2.28
N LEU A 51 -3.62 -2.09 1.61
CA LEU A 51 -2.20 -2.22 1.87
C LEU A 51 -1.40 -1.62 0.72
N ALA A 52 -0.27 -1.02 1.08
CA ALA A 52 0.75 -0.59 0.13
C ALA A 52 2.13 -0.94 0.63
N ILE A 53 3.02 -1.28 -0.30
CA ILE A 53 4.42 -1.59 -0.01
C ILE A 53 5.28 -0.51 -0.62
N TYR A 54 6.06 0.16 0.21
CA TYR A 54 7.00 1.21 -0.19
C TYR A 54 8.44 0.75 -0.10
N LYS A 55 9.30 1.29 -0.96
CA LYS A 55 10.75 1.07 -0.88
C LYS A 55 11.29 1.54 0.48
N THR A 56 12.29 0.85 1.00
CA THR A 56 13.02 1.30 2.20
C THR A 56 13.53 2.73 2.01
N GLY A 57 13.40 3.57 3.04
CA GLY A 57 13.85 4.96 2.99
C GLY A 57 12.92 5.93 2.25
N THR A 58 11.71 5.48 1.87
CA THR A 58 10.68 6.37 1.32
C THR A 58 10.36 7.50 2.29
N LEU A 59 10.35 8.73 1.77
CA LEU A 59 9.92 9.92 2.50
C LEU A 59 8.53 10.37 2.04
N ALA A 60 7.74 10.90 2.96
CA ALA A 60 6.42 11.44 2.63
C ALA A 60 6.55 12.63 1.67
N LYS A 61 5.94 12.52 0.48
CA LYS A 61 5.92 13.57 -0.55
C LYS A 61 4.64 14.40 -0.41
N ARG A 62 4.70 15.70 -0.67
CA ARG A 62 3.59 16.69 -0.54
C ARG A 62 2.34 16.38 -1.39
N GLN A 63 2.39 15.35 -2.24
CA GLN A 63 1.32 14.83 -3.11
C GLN A 63 1.48 13.31 -3.28
N GLY A 64 1.70 12.60 -2.18
CA GLY A 64 1.78 11.14 -2.14
C GLY A 64 0.61 10.55 -1.37
N LEU A 65 0.39 9.24 -1.49
CA LEU A 65 -0.72 8.56 -0.81
C LEU A 65 -0.65 8.75 0.72
N CYS A 66 0.54 8.69 1.33
CA CYS A 66 0.73 8.88 2.78
C CYS A 66 0.28 10.26 3.29
N THR A 67 0.41 11.31 2.48
CA THR A 67 0.00 12.67 2.86
C THR A 67 -1.42 13.00 2.47
N THR A 68 -2.02 12.19 1.59
CA THR A 68 -3.37 12.43 1.07
C THR A 68 -4.41 11.60 1.82
N PHE A 69 -4.12 10.32 2.06
CA PHE A 69 -5.07 9.36 2.62
C PHE A 69 -4.75 9.00 4.07
N LYS A 70 -5.81 8.77 4.85
CA LYS A 70 -5.75 8.33 6.24
C LYS A 70 -5.26 6.90 6.34
N TYR A 71 -4.47 6.63 7.37
CA TYR A 71 -4.08 5.27 7.74
C TYR A 71 -5.28 4.48 8.27
N ALA A 72 -5.22 3.15 8.17
CA ALA A 72 -6.20 2.27 8.79
C ALA A 72 -6.06 2.28 10.32
N ASN A 73 -7.18 2.27 11.03
CA ASN A 73 -7.16 1.96 12.46
C ASN A 73 -7.26 0.45 12.63
N LEU A 74 -6.15 -0.19 12.96
CA LEU A 74 -6.04 -1.65 13.05
C LEU A 74 -6.22 -2.14 14.48
N GLU A 75 -6.95 -3.23 14.67
CA GLU A 75 -7.08 -3.89 15.96
C GLU A 75 -5.80 -4.64 16.37
N SER A 76 -5.66 -4.95 17.66
CA SER A 76 -4.46 -5.63 18.20
C SER A 76 -4.10 -6.95 17.50
N THR A 77 -5.09 -7.69 17.01
CA THR A 77 -4.92 -8.94 16.25
C THR A 77 -4.26 -8.73 14.88
N ALA A 78 -4.36 -7.53 14.32
CA ALA A 78 -3.73 -7.17 13.05
C ALA A 78 -2.21 -7.11 13.14
N PHE A 79 -1.67 -6.79 14.32
CA PHE A 79 -0.24 -6.61 14.53
C PHE A 79 0.56 -7.85 14.12
N SER A 80 0.12 -9.04 14.54
CA SER A 80 0.78 -10.30 14.23
C SER A 80 0.77 -10.62 12.72
N LEU A 81 -0.32 -10.25 12.02
CA LEU A 81 -0.45 -10.45 10.58
C LEU A 81 0.46 -9.50 9.81
N CYS A 82 0.43 -8.20 10.15
CA CYS A 82 1.29 -7.18 9.56
C CYS A 82 2.76 -7.50 9.79
N GLN A 83 3.15 -7.86 11.02
CA GLN A 83 4.54 -8.19 11.36
C GLN A 83 5.06 -9.40 10.58
N ARG A 84 4.23 -10.45 10.41
CA ARG A 84 4.60 -11.62 9.59
C ARG A 84 4.84 -11.22 8.14
N LEU A 85 4.00 -10.34 7.59
CA LEU A 85 4.15 -9.84 6.22
C LEU A 85 5.41 -8.97 6.10
N GLU A 86 5.63 -8.02 6.99
CA GLU A 86 6.80 -7.12 7.01
C GLU A 86 8.13 -7.89 7.01
N ASN A 87 8.22 -8.99 7.77
CA ASN A 87 9.41 -9.85 7.78
C ASN A 87 9.76 -10.45 6.40
N LYS A 88 8.79 -10.55 5.48
CA LYS A 88 8.98 -11.04 4.11
C LYS A 88 9.30 -9.92 3.11
N LEU A 89 9.15 -8.66 3.51
CA LEU A 89 9.28 -7.50 2.62
C LEU A 89 10.73 -7.03 2.42
N SER A 90 11.72 -7.75 2.97
CA SER A 90 13.16 -7.45 2.81
C SER A 90 13.52 -6.00 3.15
N GLY A 91 12.88 -5.44 4.18
CA GLY A 91 13.08 -4.06 4.64
C GLY A 91 12.24 -3.01 3.92
N ASN A 92 11.41 -3.38 2.93
CA ASN A 92 10.38 -2.49 2.41
C ASN A 92 9.32 -2.22 3.49
N ILE A 93 8.66 -1.08 3.36
CA ILE A 93 7.75 -0.54 4.38
C ILE A 93 6.33 -0.92 4.02
N LEU A 94 5.62 -1.59 4.92
CA LEU A 94 4.20 -1.85 4.80
C LEU A 94 3.39 -0.67 5.36
N VAL A 95 2.39 -0.20 4.61
CA VAL A 95 1.47 0.85 5.06
C VAL A 95 0.04 0.36 4.85
N ALA A 96 -0.79 0.53 5.89
CA ALA A 96 -2.21 0.24 5.82
C ALA A 96 -3.03 1.55 5.76
N TYR A 97 -3.88 1.67 4.76
CA TYR A 97 -4.83 2.77 4.56
C TYR A 97 -6.25 2.35 4.91
N ALA A 98 -7.06 3.32 5.35
CA ALA A 98 -8.47 3.10 5.65
C ALA A 98 -9.22 2.52 4.43
N LYS A 99 -10.14 1.58 4.69
CA LYS A 99 -11.08 1.02 3.70
C LYS A 99 -12.51 1.26 4.20
N PRO A 100 -13.33 2.08 3.51
CA PRO A 100 -13.03 2.79 2.26
C PRO A 100 -11.96 3.88 2.42
N LEU A 101 -11.32 4.26 1.30
CA LEU A 101 -10.32 5.33 1.29
C LEU A 101 -10.89 6.64 1.83
N GLN A 102 -10.15 7.29 2.72
CA GLN A 102 -10.52 8.59 3.28
C GLN A 102 -9.34 9.53 3.15
N ARG A 103 -9.58 10.76 2.67
CA ARG A 103 -8.58 11.82 2.70
C ARG A 103 -8.48 12.43 4.10
N TRP A 104 -7.31 12.99 4.43
CA TRP A 104 -7.09 13.74 5.68
C TRP A 104 -8.10 14.88 5.86
#